data_AF-M4BI80-F1
#
_entry.id   AF-M4BI80-F1
#
_cell.length_a   1.000
_cell.length_b   1.000
_cell.length_c   1.000
_cell.angle_alpha   90.00
_cell.angle_beta   90.00
_cell.angle_gamma   90.00
#
_symmetry.space_group_name_H-M   'P 1'
#
loop_
_entity.id
_entity.type
_entity.pdbx_description
1 polymer ?
#
loop_
_entity_poly.entity_id
_entity_poly.type
_entity_poly.pdbx_seq_one_letter_code
_entity_poly.pdbx_strand_id
1 'polypeptide(L)'
;MGQLGHGDLKCMNVPRKIVFFEENRLTVNYISCGGCHSAAVTTDGTLYMWGETHWGQLGLPKEFDASHESLPVKCSLPESEDGEHVVKVSCGGTHTAALTNLGRVFVWGRGDSGQLGIGSAWLNDADDDGLMGVSRPHLLNGFNREKVTQVTCGAFHSAAVTEQGHVYIWGKEDYGMLGIGQTSDQQTPKRVEFFDNIPALHGRLGLTDMKAMSVPTQLELGPIPVVQVSAGGAHSVAVMHSS
;
A
#
# COMPACT_ATOMS: atom_id res chain seq x y z
N MET A 1 -15.44 -5.17 14.36
CA MET A 1 -13.99 -5.43 14.28
C MET A 1 -13.31 -4.36 15.14
N GLY A 2 -12.07 -4.56 15.58
CA GLY A 2 -11.40 -3.62 16.51
C GLY A 2 -10.86 -2.35 15.86
N GLN A 3 -11.27 -2.02 14.63
CA GLN A 3 -10.55 -1.07 13.76
C GLN A 3 -10.59 0.39 14.22
N LEU A 4 -11.37 0.74 15.26
CA LEU A 4 -11.35 2.08 15.84
C LEU A 4 -10.24 2.29 16.88
N GLY A 5 -9.61 1.22 17.38
CA GLY A 5 -8.43 1.34 18.24
C GLY A 5 -8.72 1.82 19.67
N HIS A 6 -9.95 1.63 20.17
CA HIS A 6 -10.38 2.13 21.49
C HIS A 6 -10.39 1.09 22.62
N GLY A 7 -9.89 -0.13 22.37
CA GLY A 7 -9.93 -1.24 23.33
C GLY A 7 -11.29 -1.92 23.44
N ASP A 8 -12.23 -1.57 22.56
CA ASP A 8 -13.55 -2.19 22.46
C ASP A 8 -13.99 -2.35 20.99
N LEU A 9 -15.15 -2.98 20.78
CA LEU A 9 -15.74 -3.23 19.47
C LEU A 9 -16.91 -2.30 19.15
N LYS A 10 -17.09 -1.22 19.91
CA LYS A 10 -18.24 -0.35 19.78
C LYS A 10 -18.06 0.57 18.58
N CYS A 11 -19.10 0.69 17.77
CA CYS A 11 -19.14 1.71 16.73
C CYS A 11 -19.26 3.10 17.37
N MET A 12 -18.60 4.08 16.77
CA MET A 12 -18.64 5.48 17.18
C MET A 12 -19.11 6.33 16.00
N ASN A 13 -20.05 7.23 16.26
CA ASN A 13 -20.57 8.20 15.28
C ASN A 13 -20.02 9.63 15.51
N VAL A 14 -19.11 9.78 16.47
CA VAL A 14 -18.41 11.04 16.75
C VAL A 14 -16.91 10.77 16.87
N PRO A 15 -16.05 11.72 16.45
CA PRO A 15 -14.61 11.56 16.59
C PRO A 15 -14.21 11.33 18.06
N ARG A 16 -13.36 10.33 18.28
CA ARG A 16 -12.79 10.02 19.60
C ARG A 16 -11.29 9.80 19.45
N LYS A 17 -10.52 10.41 20.35
CA LYS A 17 -9.06 10.23 20.41
C LYS A 17 -8.73 8.79 20.81
N ILE A 18 -7.79 8.17 20.12
CA ILE A 18 -7.17 6.91 20.53
C ILE A 18 -6.16 7.22 21.65
N VAL A 19 -6.55 6.96 22.89
CA VAL A 19 -5.80 7.36 24.09
C VAL A 19 -4.47 6.63 24.21
N PHE A 20 -4.35 5.44 23.60
CA PHE A 20 -3.13 4.64 23.55
C PHE A 20 -1.88 5.46 23.17
N PHE A 21 -1.94 6.29 22.13
CA PHE A 21 -0.76 7.05 21.69
C PHE A 21 -0.37 8.14 22.70
N GLU A 22 -1.35 8.78 23.35
CA GLU A 22 -1.09 9.81 24.37
C GLU A 22 -0.50 9.20 25.64
N GLU A 23 -1.08 8.11 26.14
CA GLU A 23 -0.61 7.40 27.33
C GLU A 23 0.81 6.87 27.17
N ASN A 24 1.16 6.41 25.96
CA ASN A 24 2.50 5.93 25.63
C ASN A 24 3.45 7.03 25.15
N ARG A 25 3.03 8.30 25.15
CA ARG A 25 3.82 9.47 24.70
C ARG A 25 4.36 9.33 23.27
N LEU A 26 3.55 8.72 22.41
CA LEU A 26 3.85 8.49 21.00
C LEU A 26 3.23 9.61 20.17
N THR A 27 4.01 10.19 19.26
CA THR A 27 3.51 11.18 18.30
C THR A 27 3.25 10.50 16.97
N VAL A 28 2.01 10.55 16.47
CA VAL A 28 1.62 9.96 15.18
C VAL A 28 1.94 10.94 14.05
N ASN A 29 2.63 10.46 13.01
CA ASN A 29 3.03 11.22 11.83
C ASN A 29 2.25 10.82 10.56
N TYR A 30 1.84 9.55 10.47
CA TYR A 30 1.10 9.03 9.32
C TYR A 30 0.01 8.06 9.78
N ILE A 31 -1.11 8.00 9.09
CA ILE A 31 -2.19 7.04 9.35
C ILE A 31 -2.71 6.44 8.04
N SER A 32 -3.27 5.25 8.11
CA SER A 32 -3.97 4.63 7.00
C SER A 32 -5.10 3.74 7.53
N CYS A 33 -6.22 3.71 6.80
CA CYS A 33 -7.37 2.89 7.13
C CYS A 33 -7.70 2.00 5.94
N GLY A 34 -7.83 0.69 6.17
CA GLY A 34 -8.23 -0.29 5.18
C GLY A 34 -9.68 -0.72 5.33
N GLY A 35 -10.03 -1.85 4.73
CA GLY A 35 -11.39 -2.41 4.82
C GLY A 35 -11.78 -2.82 6.24
N CYS A 36 -10.86 -3.47 6.96
CA CYS A 36 -11.11 -4.04 8.29
C CYS A 36 -10.00 -3.80 9.32
N HIS A 37 -8.99 -3.02 8.97
CA HIS A 37 -7.86 -2.70 9.84
C HIS A 37 -7.39 -1.26 9.66
N SER A 38 -6.54 -0.80 10.56
CA SER A 38 -6.00 0.56 10.57
C SER A 38 -4.55 0.53 11.03
N ALA A 39 -3.83 1.58 10.64
CA ALA A 39 -2.41 1.72 10.86
C ALA A 39 -2.06 3.15 11.27
N ALA A 40 -1.02 3.27 12.09
CA ALA A 40 -0.37 4.53 12.39
C ALA A 40 1.16 4.34 12.37
N VAL A 41 1.86 5.31 11.79
CA VAL A 41 3.31 5.44 11.87
C VAL A 41 3.62 6.62 12.78
N THR A 42 4.43 6.38 13.78
CA THR A 42 4.88 7.41 14.72
C THR A 42 6.06 8.21 14.16
N THR A 43 6.40 9.34 14.79
CA THR A 43 7.50 10.21 14.35
C THR A 43 8.88 9.55 14.43
N ASP A 44 9.04 8.51 15.26
CA ASP A 44 10.26 7.71 15.32
C ASP A 44 10.27 6.57 14.28
N GLY A 45 9.21 6.47 13.47
CA GLY A 45 9.06 5.47 12.41
C GLY A 45 8.56 4.10 12.90
N THR A 46 8.09 3.98 14.15
CA THR A 46 7.43 2.77 14.64
C THR A 46 6.03 2.64 14.05
N LEU A 47 5.75 1.47 13.45
CA LEU A 47 4.45 1.10 12.89
C LEU A 47 3.56 0.41 13.93
N TYR A 48 2.34 0.90 14.06
CA TYR A 48 1.26 0.31 14.85
C TYR A 48 0.09 -0.07 13.96
N MET A 49 -0.50 -1.23 14.21
CA MET A 49 -1.62 -1.81 13.47
C MET A 49 -2.73 -2.22 14.45
N TRP A 50 -3.99 -2.18 14.04
CA TRP A 50 -5.13 -2.72 14.82
C TRP A 50 -6.31 -3.02 13.90
N GLY A 51 -7.28 -3.80 14.39
CA GLY A 51 -8.44 -4.26 13.63
C GLY A 51 -8.46 -5.78 13.48
N GLU A 52 -8.96 -6.27 12.35
CA GLU A 52 -9.06 -7.71 12.06
C GLU A 52 -7.69 -8.33 11.74
N THR A 53 -7.49 -9.59 12.16
CA THR A 53 -6.23 -10.34 12.01
C THR A 53 -6.33 -11.56 11.11
N HIS A 54 -7.53 -11.88 10.61
CA HIS A 54 -7.83 -13.15 9.95
C HIS A 54 -6.90 -13.52 8.78
N TRP A 55 -6.43 -12.53 8.03
CA TRP A 55 -5.51 -12.73 6.90
C TRP A 55 -4.06 -12.36 7.24
N GLY A 56 -3.77 -12.08 8.51
CA GLY A 56 -2.48 -11.58 8.96
C GLY A 56 -2.21 -10.12 8.60
N GLN A 57 -3.22 -9.33 8.22
CA GLN A 57 -3.09 -7.94 7.75
C GLN A 57 -2.53 -6.96 8.81
N LEU A 58 -2.41 -7.38 10.07
CA LEU A 58 -1.74 -6.61 11.13
C LEU A 58 -0.22 -6.83 11.19
N GLY A 59 0.33 -7.82 10.47
CA GLY A 59 1.78 -8.06 10.45
C GLY A 59 2.33 -8.68 11.73
N LEU A 60 1.48 -9.40 12.48
CA LEU A 60 1.81 -9.97 13.79
C LEU A 60 2.41 -11.38 13.66
N PRO A 61 3.16 -11.85 14.68
CA PRO A 61 3.67 -13.22 14.71
C PRO A 61 2.56 -14.27 14.60
N LYS A 62 2.89 -15.47 14.13
CA LYS A 62 1.94 -16.57 13.92
C LYS A 62 1.28 -17.06 15.21
N GLU A 63 1.97 -16.91 16.34
CA GLU A 63 1.49 -17.29 17.66
C GLU A 63 0.33 -16.41 18.16
N PHE A 64 0.02 -15.36 17.40
CA PHE A 64 -1.09 -14.46 17.68
C PHE A 64 -2.43 -15.09 17.27
N ASP A 65 -3.17 -15.62 18.25
CA ASP A 65 -4.43 -16.38 18.06
C ASP A 65 -5.71 -15.53 18.23
N ALA A 66 -5.60 -14.22 18.45
CA ALA A 66 -6.80 -13.38 18.55
C ALA A 66 -7.34 -13.07 17.14
N SER A 67 -8.67 -13.10 16.98
CA SER A 67 -9.35 -12.77 15.71
C SER A 67 -9.35 -11.28 15.35
N HIS A 68 -8.92 -10.44 16.28
CA HIS A 68 -8.78 -9.01 16.12
C HIS A 68 -7.96 -8.40 17.25
N GLU A 69 -7.45 -7.19 17.00
CA GLU A 69 -6.89 -6.28 17.98
C GLU A 69 -7.72 -5.00 18.05
N SER A 70 -8.17 -4.64 19.24
CA SER A 70 -8.95 -3.42 19.47
C SER A 70 -8.10 -2.26 19.98
N LEU A 71 -6.82 -2.47 20.26
CA LEU A 71 -5.83 -1.45 20.56
C LEU A 71 -4.70 -1.49 19.53
N PRO A 72 -4.02 -0.35 19.29
CA PRO A 72 -2.80 -0.34 18.47
C PRO A 72 -1.75 -1.31 19.02
N VAL A 73 -1.27 -2.21 18.17
CA VAL A 73 -0.19 -3.16 18.46
C VAL A 73 0.98 -2.91 17.51
N LYS A 74 2.21 -3.03 18.02
CA LYS A 74 3.42 -2.79 17.24
C LYS A 74 3.60 -3.88 16.17
N CYS A 75 3.73 -3.47 14.91
CA CYS A 75 4.14 -4.32 13.80
C CYS A 75 5.63 -4.08 13.51
N SER A 76 6.42 -5.15 13.44
CA SER A 76 7.87 -5.06 13.24
C SER A 76 8.25 -5.60 11.87
N LEU A 77 9.01 -4.81 11.10
CA LEU A 77 9.57 -5.25 9.82
C LEU A 77 10.75 -6.20 10.06
N PRO A 78 10.86 -7.30 9.31
CA PRO A 78 12.05 -8.15 9.36
C PRO A 78 13.23 -7.47 8.64
N GLU A 79 14.45 -7.81 9.06
CA GLU A 79 15.67 -7.48 8.32
C GLU A 79 15.80 -5.98 7.97
N SER A 80 15.46 -5.10 8.92
CA SER A 80 15.66 -3.66 8.78
C SER A 80 17.16 -3.34 8.79
N GLU A 81 17.60 -2.55 7.81
CA GLU A 81 18.97 -2.01 7.79
C GLU A 81 19.16 -0.97 8.89
N ASP A 82 20.42 -0.67 9.24
CA ASP A 82 20.72 0.34 10.26
C ASP A 82 20.13 1.72 9.88
N GLY A 83 19.26 2.24 10.75
CA GLY A 83 18.57 3.52 10.52
C GLY A 83 17.35 3.44 9.59
N GLU A 84 16.99 2.24 9.13
CA GLU A 84 15.76 2.03 8.38
C GLU A 84 14.53 2.12 9.29
N HIS A 85 13.54 2.89 8.86
CA HIS A 85 12.28 3.07 9.59
C HIS A 85 11.12 3.32 8.62
N VAL A 86 9.89 3.05 9.09
CA VAL A 86 8.69 3.24 8.28
C VAL A 86 8.39 4.73 8.15
N VAL A 87 8.10 5.18 6.94
CA VAL A 87 7.71 6.57 6.64
C VAL A 87 6.28 6.69 6.15
N LYS A 88 5.75 5.65 5.50
CA LYS A 88 4.34 5.60 5.05
C LYS A 88 3.81 4.17 5.17
N VAL A 89 2.50 4.07 5.32
CA VAL A 89 1.76 2.80 5.30
C VAL A 89 0.49 2.98 4.48
N SER A 90 0.08 1.94 3.77
CA SER A 90 -1.18 1.89 3.04
C SER A 90 -1.91 0.60 3.37
N CYS A 91 -3.17 0.72 3.74
CA CYS A 91 -4.04 -0.36 4.14
C CYS A 91 -5.05 -0.61 3.02
N GLY A 92 -5.01 -1.80 2.42
CA GLY A 92 -5.98 -2.25 1.44
C GLY A 92 -7.22 -2.86 2.08
N GLY A 93 -7.95 -3.68 1.31
CA GLY A 93 -9.10 -4.41 1.83
C GLY A 93 -8.71 -5.37 2.95
N THR A 94 -7.74 -6.25 2.66
CA THR A 94 -7.25 -7.30 3.57
C THR A 94 -5.73 -7.49 3.48
N HIS A 95 -5.02 -6.53 2.90
CA HIS A 95 -3.56 -6.50 2.78
C HIS A 95 -3.03 -5.13 3.17
N THR A 96 -1.73 -5.06 3.43
CA THR A 96 -1.04 -3.85 3.87
C THR A 96 0.29 -3.73 3.13
N ALA A 97 0.67 -2.50 2.80
CA ALA A 97 2.02 -2.18 2.34
C ALA A 97 2.63 -1.06 3.22
N ALA A 98 3.90 -1.21 3.60
CA ALA A 98 4.68 -0.17 4.25
C ALA A 98 5.87 0.23 3.40
N LEU A 99 6.19 1.53 3.42
CA LEU A 99 7.34 2.12 2.74
C LEU A 99 8.32 2.64 3.79
N THR A 100 9.60 2.32 3.62
CA THR A 100 10.67 2.81 4.49
C THR A 100 11.36 4.05 3.92
N ASN A 101 12.14 4.75 4.75
CA ASN A 101 12.97 5.89 4.33
C ASN A 101 14.03 5.52 3.26
N LEU A 102 14.41 4.25 3.18
CA LEU A 102 15.30 3.70 2.16
C LEU A 102 14.58 3.37 0.85
N GLY A 103 13.25 3.50 0.81
CA GLY A 103 12.41 3.21 -0.35
C GLY A 103 12.19 1.72 -0.56
N ARG A 104 12.41 0.90 0.47
CA ARG A 104 12.02 -0.52 0.50
C ARG A 104 10.53 -0.61 0.79
N VAL A 105 9.85 -1.54 0.12
CA VAL A 105 8.43 -1.81 0.31
C VAL A 105 8.26 -3.15 0.98
N PHE A 106 7.49 -3.19 2.06
CA PHE A 106 7.09 -4.41 2.73
C PHE A 106 5.60 -4.63 2.55
N VAL A 107 5.17 -5.88 2.34
CA VAL A 107 3.77 -6.26 2.10
C VAL A 107 3.38 -7.44 2.95
N TRP A 108 2.13 -7.48 3.42
CA TRP A 108 1.57 -8.59 4.17
C TRP A 108 0.04 -8.59 4.14
N GLY A 109 -0.57 -9.66 4.65
CA GLY A 109 -2.00 -9.91 4.60
C GLY A 109 -2.38 -10.95 3.54
N ARG A 110 -3.60 -10.84 3.02
CA ARG A 110 -4.13 -11.72 1.96
C ARG A 110 -3.41 -11.48 0.62
N GLY A 111 -3.14 -12.54 -0.14
CA GLY A 111 -2.39 -12.53 -1.41
C GLY A 111 -2.92 -13.40 -2.55
N ASP A 112 -4.05 -14.11 -2.40
CA ASP A 112 -4.64 -14.95 -3.45
C ASP A 112 -4.92 -14.25 -4.79
N SER A 113 -5.19 -12.96 -4.79
CA SER A 113 -5.44 -12.17 -6.00
C SER A 113 -4.18 -11.47 -6.52
N GLY A 114 -3.00 -11.80 -5.98
CA GLY A 114 -1.72 -11.19 -6.33
C GLY A 114 -1.48 -9.82 -5.69
N GLN A 115 -2.35 -9.32 -4.81
CA GLN A 115 -2.30 -7.96 -4.25
C GLN A 115 -1.05 -7.66 -3.40
N LEU A 116 -0.32 -8.70 -3.00
CA LEU A 116 0.99 -8.60 -2.35
C LEU A 116 2.13 -8.39 -3.36
N GLY A 117 2.02 -8.93 -4.58
CA GLY A 117 3.04 -8.76 -5.61
C GLY A 117 4.30 -9.62 -5.44
N ILE A 118 4.34 -10.55 -4.48
CA ILE A 118 5.51 -11.42 -4.26
C ILE A 118 5.46 -12.73 -5.09
N GLY A 119 4.55 -12.81 -6.07
CA GLY A 119 4.35 -14.00 -6.91
C GLY A 119 3.82 -15.20 -6.13
N SER A 120 3.69 -16.36 -6.76
CA SER A 120 3.21 -17.58 -6.07
C SER A 120 4.20 -18.17 -5.04
N ALA A 121 5.19 -17.39 -4.59
CA ALA A 121 6.22 -17.81 -3.64
C ALA A 121 5.65 -18.15 -2.25
N TRP A 122 4.56 -17.49 -1.84
CA TRP A 122 3.85 -17.78 -0.58
C TRP A 122 3.29 -19.21 -0.52
N LEU A 123 3.02 -19.87 -1.65
CA LEU A 123 2.51 -21.26 -1.67
C LEU A 123 3.53 -22.30 -1.20
N ASN A 124 4.82 -21.94 -1.15
CA ASN A 124 5.90 -22.85 -0.77
C ASN A 124 6.45 -22.59 0.64
N ASP A 125 5.91 -21.60 1.36
CA ASP A 125 6.31 -21.36 2.74
C ASP A 125 5.73 -22.48 3.62
N ALA A 126 6.60 -23.38 4.07
CA ALA A 126 6.24 -24.54 4.89
C ALA A 126 5.64 -24.16 6.27
N ASP A 127 5.70 -22.87 6.62
CA ASP A 127 5.12 -22.29 7.82
C ASP A 127 3.67 -21.77 7.61
N ASP A 128 3.11 -21.89 6.42
CA ASP A 128 1.77 -21.44 6.09
C ASP A 128 0.70 -22.50 6.46
N ASP A 129 -0.35 -22.10 7.19
CA ASP A 129 -1.41 -23.02 7.64
C ASP A 129 -2.41 -23.42 6.54
N GLY A 130 -2.15 -22.97 5.31
CA GLY A 130 -3.14 -22.90 4.23
C GLY A 130 -3.80 -21.53 4.13
N LEU A 131 -3.21 -20.48 4.71
CA LEU A 131 -3.67 -19.12 4.50
C LEU A 131 -3.35 -18.68 3.08
N MET A 132 -4.27 -17.95 2.47
CA MET A 132 -4.07 -17.43 1.13
C MET A 132 -3.24 -16.13 1.15
N GLY A 133 -2.10 -16.08 1.86
CA GLY A 133 -1.33 -14.86 2.09
C GLY A 133 -0.10 -15.01 3.00
N VAL A 134 0.47 -13.87 3.47
CA VAL A 134 1.61 -13.86 4.40
C VAL A 134 1.29 -13.02 5.64
N SER A 135 1.49 -13.58 6.83
CA SER A 135 1.12 -12.91 8.09
C SER A 135 2.16 -11.92 8.61
N ARG A 136 3.41 -12.04 8.14
CA ARG A 136 4.51 -11.14 8.51
C ARG A 136 4.89 -10.23 7.34
N PRO A 137 5.34 -9.00 7.62
CA PRO A 137 5.84 -8.11 6.58
C PRO A 137 6.92 -8.79 5.72
N HIS A 138 6.67 -8.90 4.41
CA HIS A 138 7.58 -9.50 3.45
C HIS A 138 8.18 -8.42 2.55
N LEU A 139 9.50 -8.47 2.30
CA LEU A 139 10.17 -7.50 1.44
C LEU A 139 9.73 -7.71 -0.03
N LEU A 140 9.08 -6.71 -0.60
CA LEU A 140 8.66 -6.74 -2.00
C LEU A 140 9.79 -6.30 -2.92
N ASN A 141 10.16 -7.21 -3.82
CA ASN A 141 11.06 -6.96 -4.94
C ASN A 141 10.26 -6.68 -6.23
N GLY A 142 10.91 -6.22 -7.29
CA GLY A 142 10.27 -6.05 -8.62
C GLY A 142 10.23 -4.62 -9.15
N PHE A 143 10.83 -3.66 -8.45
CA PHE A 143 10.92 -2.25 -8.90
C PHE A 143 12.18 -1.95 -9.71
N ASN A 144 12.77 -2.94 -10.40
CA ASN A 144 14.00 -2.77 -11.19
C ASN A 144 15.18 -2.09 -10.45
N ARG A 145 15.28 -2.28 -9.13
CA ARG A 145 16.27 -1.63 -8.23
C ARG A 145 16.09 -0.12 -8.05
N GLU A 146 14.95 0.42 -8.43
CA GLU A 146 14.62 1.83 -8.22
C GLU A 146 14.03 2.05 -6.83
N LYS A 147 14.34 3.21 -6.24
CA LYS A 147 13.79 3.60 -4.94
C LYS A 147 12.32 3.94 -5.06
N VAL A 148 11.46 3.32 -4.24
CA VAL A 148 10.04 3.67 -4.17
C VAL A 148 9.86 4.93 -3.31
N THR A 149 9.00 5.85 -3.76
CA THR A 149 8.68 7.11 -3.06
C THR A 149 7.24 7.16 -2.55
N GLN A 150 6.37 6.31 -3.12
CA GLN A 150 5.02 6.10 -2.63
C GLN A 150 4.52 4.69 -2.95
N VAL A 151 3.70 4.16 -2.05
CA VAL A 151 2.91 2.95 -2.24
C VAL A 151 1.46 3.23 -1.83
N THR A 152 0.51 2.60 -2.52
CA THR A 152 -0.93 2.68 -2.22
C THR A 152 -1.56 1.31 -2.43
N CYS A 153 -2.58 1.00 -1.63
CA CYS A 153 -3.36 -0.23 -1.69
C CYS A 153 -4.84 0.10 -1.90
N GLY A 154 -5.46 -0.55 -2.88
CA GLY A 154 -6.91 -0.58 -3.05
C GLY A 154 -7.53 -1.77 -2.33
N ALA A 155 -8.73 -2.19 -2.72
CA ALA A 155 -9.35 -3.36 -2.08
C ALA A 155 -8.59 -4.66 -2.37
N PHE A 156 -8.16 -4.85 -3.63
CA PHE A 156 -7.53 -6.08 -4.12
C PHE A 156 -6.33 -5.84 -5.04
N HIS A 157 -5.83 -4.60 -5.08
CA HIS A 157 -4.69 -4.22 -5.89
C HIS A 157 -3.79 -3.24 -5.15
N SER A 158 -2.60 -3.03 -5.69
CA SER A 158 -1.59 -2.14 -5.12
C SER A 158 -0.84 -1.44 -6.25
N ALA A 159 -0.37 -0.23 -5.97
CA ALA A 159 0.46 0.52 -6.89
C ALA A 159 1.61 1.22 -6.15
N ALA A 160 2.70 1.45 -6.87
CA ALA A 160 3.85 2.18 -6.37
C ALA A 160 4.39 3.13 -7.44
N VAL A 161 5.06 4.18 -6.99
CA VAL A 161 5.82 5.09 -7.86
C VAL A 161 7.25 5.19 -7.35
N THR A 162 8.20 5.17 -8.29
CA THR A 162 9.62 5.26 -8.00
C THR A 162 10.12 6.71 -8.05
N GLU A 163 11.35 6.95 -7.60
CA GLU A 163 12.01 8.25 -7.74
C GLU A 163 12.23 8.67 -9.20
N GLN A 164 12.25 7.71 -10.13
CA GLN A 164 12.32 7.98 -11.57
C GLN A 164 10.95 8.29 -12.18
N GLY A 165 9.88 8.28 -11.37
CA GLY A 165 8.51 8.51 -11.81
C GLY A 165 7.86 7.31 -12.50
N HIS A 166 8.50 6.14 -12.46
CA HIS A 166 7.92 4.92 -13.01
C HIS A 166 6.81 4.40 -12.11
N VAL A 167 5.67 4.07 -12.72
CA VAL A 167 4.50 3.52 -12.03
C VAL A 167 4.49 2.01 -12.16
N TYR A 168 4.30 1.33 -11.04
CA TYR A 168 4.10 -0.10 -10.95
C TYR A 168 2.72 -0.40 -10.38
N ILE A 169 2.06 -1.42 -10.90
CA ILE A 169 0.74 -1.86 -10.44
C ILE A 169 0.66 -3.38 -10.42
N TRP A 170 -0.04 -3.94 -9.44
CA TRP A 170 -0.23 -5.38 -9.28
C TRP A 170 -1.49 -5.71 -8.47
N GLY A 171 -1.87 -6.99 -8.48
CA GLY A 171 -3.07 -7.50 -7.83
C GLY A 171 -4.15 -7.92 -8.81
N LYS A 172 -5.39 -7.88 -8.33
CA LYS A 172 -6.56 -8.38 -9.04
C LYS A 172 -6.83 -7.54 -10.28
N GLU A 173 -7.18 -8.20 -11.37
CA GLU A 173 -7.63 -7.58 -12.60
C GLU A 173 -9.10 -7.95 -12.83
N ASP A 174 -9.99 -7.12 -12.29
CA ASP A 174 -11.38 -7.05 -12.77
C ASP A 174 -11.61 -5.70 -13.45
N TYR A 175 -12.33 -5.70 -14.57
CA TYR A 175 -12.83 -4.49 -15.23
C TYR A 175 -11.77 -3.45 -15.68
N GLY A 176 -10.52 -3.85 -15.91
CA GLY A 176 -9.46 -2.94 -16.38
C GLY A 176 -8.74 -2.18 -15.26
N MET A 177 -8.91 -2.57 -13.99
CA MET A 177 -8.48 -1.76 -12.83
C MET A 177 -6.96 -1.56 -12.74
N LEU A 178 -6.15 -2.42 -13.35
CA LEU A 178 -4.70 -2.24 -13.39
C LEU A 178 -4.26 -1.33 -14.55
N GLY A 179 -5.10 -1.10 -15.57
CA GLY A 179 -4.81 -0.15 -16.65
C GLY A 179 -3.61 -0.52 -17.54
N ILE A 180 -3.18 -1.79 -17.54
CA ILE A 180 -2.00 -2.29 -18.27
C ILE A 180 -2.34 -2.98 -19.61
N GLY A 181 -3.59 -2.88 -20.09
CA GLY A 181 -4.03 -3.51 -21.33
C GLY A 181 -4.07 -5.05 -21.30
N GLN A 182 -4.04 -5.64 -20.10
CA GLN A 182 -4.17 -7.08 -19.88
C GLN A 182 -5.41 -7.36 -19.02
N THR A 183 -5.94 -8.58 -19.12
CA THR A 183 -7.16 -9.00 -18.42
C THR A 183 -6.90 -10.07 -17.36
N SER A 184 -5.64 -10.26 -16.97
CA SER A 184 -5.23 -11.25 -15.98
C SER A 184 -4.59 -10.59 -14.78
N ASP A 185 -4.89 -11.12 -13.59
CA ASP A 185 -4.26 -10.72 -12.33
C ASP A 185 -2.75 -10.64 -12.47
N GLN A 186 -2.16 -9.61 -11.88
CA GLN A 186 -0.72 -9.44 -11.86
C GLN A 186 -0.19 -9.87 -10.49
N GLN A 187 0.50 -11.01 -10.47
CA GLN A 187 1.06 -11.60 -9.26
C GLN A 187 2.36 -10.91 -8.81
N THR A 188 2.93 -10.03 -9.65
CA THR A 188 4.15 -9.27 -9.37
C THR A 188 4.01 -7.82 -9.88
N PRO A 189 4.74 -6.84 -9.31
CA PRO A 189 4.74 -5.46 -9.80
C PRO A 189 4.98 -5.37 -11.29
N LYS A 190 3.99 -4.86 -12.04
CA LYS A 190 4.10 -4.61 -13.47
C LYS A 190 4.24 -3.12 -13.74
N ARG A 191 5.29 -2.74 -14.48
CA ARG A 191 5.49 -1.36 -14.92
C ARG A 191 4.39 -0.95 -15.91
N VAL A 192 3.81 0.23 -15.69
CA VAL A 192 2.79 0.83 -16.55
C VAL A 192 3.46 1.75 -17.56
N GLU A 193 3.83 1.20 -18.72
CA GLU A 193 4.62 1.90 -19.75
C GLU A 193 3.90 3.11 -20.37
N PHE A 194 2.58 3.22 -20.19
CA PHE A 194 1.81 4.38 -20.65
C PHE A 194 2.38 5.70 -20.13
N PHE A 195 2.83 5.74 -18.86
CA PHE A 195 3.36 6.96 -18.24
C PHE A 195 4.77 7.33 -18.70
N ASP A 196 5.50 6.41 -19.32
CA ASP A 196 6.89 6.65 -19.75
C ASP A 196 6.97 7.66 -20.92
N ASN A 197 5.89 7.80 -21.69
CA ASN A 197 5.85 8.57 -22.93
C ASN A 197 4.86 9.75 -22.90
N ILE A 198 4.38 10.18 -21.73
CA ILE A 198 3.42 11.30 -21.65
C ILE A 198 4.19 12.62 -21.81
N PRO A 199 4.01 13.35 -22.94
CA PRO A 199 4.68 14.63 -23.16
C PRO A 199 4.21 15.64 -22.12
N ALA A 200 5.07 16.58 -21.75
CA ALA A 200 4.71 17.56 -20.73
C ALA A 200 3.61 18.54 -21.20
N LEU A 201 2.36 18.20 -20.92
CA LEU A 201 1.28 19.19 -20.91
C LEU A 201 1.30 19.93 -19.57
N HIS A 202 1.51 21.25 -19.62
CA HIS A 202 1.30 22.13 -18.48
C HIS A 202 -0.17 22.02 -18.03
N GLY A 203 -0.42 21.34 -16.91
CA GLY A 203 -1.74 21.24 -16.30
C GLY A 203 -1.82 20.09 -15.30
N ARG A 204 -2.27 20.38 -14.07
CA ARG A 204 -2.63 19.34 -13.08
C ARG A 204 -3.72 18.45 -13.65
N LEU A 205 -3.36 17.24 -14.08
CA LEU A 205 -4.32 16.19 -14.41
C LEU A 205 -4.52 15.31 -13.19
N GLY A 206 -5.63 15.50 -12.48
CA GLY A 206 -6.16 14.49 -11.57
C GLY A 206 -6.83 13.40 -12.40
N LEU A 207 -6.30 12.18 -12.38
CA LEU A 207 -6.83 11.05 -13.14
C LEU A 207 -8.07 10.44 -12.45
N THR A 208 -9.23 11.10 -12.54
CA THR A 208 -10.52 10.44 -12.36
C THR A 208 -11.18 10.36 -13.73
N ASP A 209 -11.33 9.14 -14.24
CA ASP A 209 -11.86 8.75 -15.57
C ASP A 209 -10.96 9.03 -16.81
N MET A 210 -10.48 7.95 -17.43
CA MET A 210 -9.96 7.97 -18.80
C MET A 210 -11.11 8.13 -19.81
N LYS A 211 -11.42 9.37 -20.20
CA LYS A 211 -12.05 9.68 -21.51
C LYS A 211 -11.48 10.96 -22.12
N ALA A 212 -10.70 10.77 -23.19
CA ALA A 212 -10.30 11.69 -24.27
C ALA A 212 -9.55 13.00 -23.92
N MET A 213 -8.39 13.21 -24.56
CA MET A 213 -7.82 14.55 -24.75
C MET A 213 -7.39 14.78 -26.21
N SER A 214 -7.91 15.87 -26.78
CA SER A 214 -7.51 16.44 -28.06
C SER A 214 -6.25 17.30 -27.91
N VAL A 215 -5.36 17.20 -28.90
CA VAL A 215 -4.02 17.82 -28.95
C VAL A 215 -4.08 19.34 -29.14
N PRO A 216 -3.25 20.12 -28.42
CA PRO A 216 -2.54 21.20 -29.11
C PRO A 216 -1.03 21.28 -28.80
N THR A 217 -0.30 21.42 -29.91
CA THR A 217 1.04 22.02 -30.16
C THR A 217 2.23 21.66 -29.26
N GLN A 218 3.17 20.90 -29.83
CA GLN A 218 4.45 20.44 -29.27
C GLN A 218 5.35 21.59 -28.77
N LEU A 219 5.67 21.56 -27.47
CA LEU A 219 7.02 21.83 -26.98
C LEU A 219 7.65 20.47 -26.61
N GLU A 220 8.84 20.15 -27.12
CA GLU A 220 9.60 18.98 -26.68
C GLU A 220 10.19 19.23 -25.28
N LEU A 221 9.34 19.04 -24.29
CA LEU A 221 9.75 18.79 -22.92
C LEU A 221 9.75 17.27 -22.73
N GLY A 222 10.78 16.72 -22.07
CA GLY A 222 10.82 15.31 -21.70
C GLY A 222 9.57 14.86 -20.91
N PRO A 223 9.37 13.55 -20.71
CA PRO A 223 8.16 13.05 -20.08
C PRO A 223 7.95 13.63 -18.67
N ILE A 224 6.70 13.96 -18.30
CA ILE A 224 6.39 14.40 -16.92
C ILE A 224 6.36 13.16 -16.01
N PRO A 225 7.18 13.11 -14.95
CA PRO A 225 7.13 12.00 -14.02
C PRO A 225 5.83 11.98 -13.22
N VAL A 226 5.32 10.78 -12.96
CA VAL A 226 4.28 10.59 -11.94
C VAL A 226 4.93 10.80 -10.57
N VAL A 227 4.30 11.61 -9.72
CA VAL A 227 4.80 11.92 -8.37
C VAL A 227 3.89 11.35 -7.28
N GLN A 228 2.66 11.01 -7.64
CA GLN A 228 1.70 10.45 -6.69
C GLN A 228 0.78 9.41 -7.34
N VAL A 229 0.43 8.38 -6.57
CA VAL A 229 -0.60 7.38 -6.86
C VAL A 229 -1.58 7.28 -5.68
N SER A 230 -2.83 6.94 -5.95
CA SER A 230 -3.87 6.68 -4.95
C SER A 230 -4.75 5.53 -5.45
N ALA A 231 -5.19 4.66 -4.55
CA ALA A 231 -6.10 3.56 -4.88
C ALA A 231 -7.36 3.64 -4.01
N GLY A 232 -8.53 3.54 -4.65
CA GLY A 232 -9.82 3.36 -4.01
C GLY A 232 -10.26 1.89 -4.02
N GLY A 233 -11.52 1.63 -3.68
CA GLY A 233 -12.05 0.26 -3.61
C GLY A 233 -11.93 -0.53 -4.93
N ALA A 234 -12.08 0.11 -6.08
CA ALA A 234 -12.02 -0.54 -7.40
C ALA A 234 -11.35 0.33 -8.48
N HIS A 235 -10.61 1.37 -8.11
CA HIS A 235 -9.96 2.28 -9.06
C HIS A 235 -8.60 2.75 -8.54
N SER A 236 -7.74 3.17 -9.47
CA SER A 236 -6.45 3.82 -9.18
C SER A 236 -6.38 5.16 -9.88
N VAL A 237 -5.73 6.13 -9.23
CA VAL A 237 -5.46 7.47 -9.73
C VAL A 237 -3.96 7.68 -9.68
N ALA A 238 -3.37 8.18 -10.77
CA ALA A 238 -2.02 8.70 -10.77
C ALA A 238 -2.08 10.23 -10.92
N VAL A 239 -1.11 10.94 -10.35
CA VAL A 239 -0.99 12.40 -10.50
C VAL A 239 0.43 12.71 -10.98
N MET A 240 0.48 13.45 -12.09
CA MET A 240 1.69 13.96 -12.71
C MET A 240 1.89 15.43 -12.32
N HIS A 241 3.13 15.86 -12.13
CA HIS A 241 3.46 17.25 -11.84
C HIS A 241 4.53 17.75 -12.80
N SER A 242 4.21 18.73 -13.64
CA SER A 242 5.23 19.51 -14.36
C SER A 242 5.92 20.41 -13.35
N SER A 243 7.24 20.28 -13.20
CA SER A 243 8.07 21.27 -12.50
C SER A 243 8.06 22.60 -13.23
#